data_AF-A0A6L5T599-F1
#
_entry.id   AF-A0A6L5T599-F1
#
_cell.length_a   1.000
_cell.length_b   1.000
_cell.length_c   1.000
_cell.angle_alpha   90.00
_cell.angle_beta   90.00
_cell.angle_gamma   90.00
#
_symmetry.space_group_name_H-M   'P 1'
#
loop_
_entity.id
_entity.type
_entity.pdbx_description
1 polymer ?
#
loop_
_entity_poly.entity_id
_entity_poly.type
_entity_poly.pdbx_seq_one_letter_code
_entity_poly.pdbx_strand_id
1 'polypeptide(L)'
;MFGNVIYYDKNKIDEYRAVVKGQRNLQIDEYEVSNDKGVQIDLKAFGADAKASKTYRAKVQESLLYNCDEFEKMLMGRDDFFDFTQSEDYDLTTMSRGTIIKFDGYIKVPEEFDYTQTIDRFKPLLVASIVNDSMDKPEQAAVKSFFETTDTKIPVLIDLREQLMCSKLISNNMLVKYEDMEEYEELEVTIIARITSSGMVKSQKAFYDPLKDFMTLNRVMRRSIEGRTDGLNEIYADKDYRTIEVLAIYQ
;
A
#
# COMPACT_ATOMS: atom_id res chain seq x y z
N MET A 1 -13.54 12.31 -12.51
CA MET A 1 -12.34 11.48 -12.51
C MET A 1 -12.79 10.06 -12.81
N PHE A 2 -12.45 9.53 -13.99
CA PHE A 2 -12.55 8.10 -14.28
C PHE A 2 -11.13 7.58 -14.14
N GLY A 3 -10.78 7.04 -12.98
CA GLY A 3 -9.43 6.59 -12.69
C GLY A 3 -9.46 5.27 -11.94
N ASN A 4 -8.42 4.47 -12.11
CA ASN A 4 -8.30 3.20 -11.41
C ASN A 4 -7.51 3.41 -10.11
N VAL A 5 -7.88 2.67 -9.07
CA VAL A 5 -7.06 2.57 -7.86
C VAL A 5 -6.11 1.41 -8.04
N ILE A 6 -4.82 1.68 -7.94
CA ILE A 6 -3.72 0.73 -8.21
C ILE A 6 -3.31 0.03 -6.92
N TYR A 7 -3.28 0.79 -5.83
CA TYR A 7 -2.92 0.33 -4.49
C TYR A 7 -3.79 1.01 -3.45
N TYR A 8 -4.24 0.27 -2.43
CA TYR A 8 -5.01 0.83 -1.34
C TYR A 8 -4.80 0.05 -0.04
N ASP A 9 -4.09 0.65 0.92
CA ASP A 9 -3.90 0.11 2.26
C ASP A 9 -5.10 0.44 3.16
N LYS A 10 -6.17 -0.35 3.00
CA LYS A 10 -7.43 -0.18 3.72
C LYS A 10 -7.24 -0.10 5.22
N ASN A 11 -6.43 -1.01 5.79
CA ASN A 11 -6.23 -1.09 7.23
C ASN A 11 -5.61 0.20 7.77
N LYS A 12 -4.54 0.70 7.13
CA LYS A 12 -3.91 1.95 7.58
C LYS A 12 -4.80 3.16 7.38
N ILE A 13 -5.45 3.28 6.22
CA ILE A 13 -6.36 4.40 5.94
C ILE A 13 -7.48 4.43 6.97
N ASP A 14 -8.07 3.27 7.28
CA ASP A 14 -9.11 3.16 8.30
C ASP A 14 -8.54 3.54 9.68
N GLU A 15 -7.36 3.06 10.09
CA GLU A 15 -6.71 3.49 11.34
C GLU A 15 -6.49 5.02 11.41
N TYR A 16 -6.00 5.65 10.34
CA TYR A 16 -5.86 7.11 10.31
C TYR A 16 -7.21 7.81 10.43
N ARG A 17 -8.23 7.31 9.71
CA ARG A 17 -9.58 7.87 9.80
C ARG A 17 -10.12 7.82 11.22
N ALA A 18 -9.89 6.72 11.94
CA ALA A 18 -10.32 6.58 13.33
C ALA A 18 -9.63 7.60 14.24
N VAL A 19 -8.32 7.79 14.07
CA VAL A 19 -7.54 8.77 14.85
C VAL A 19 -7.99 10.20 14.54
N VAL A 20 -8.16 10.55 13.26
CA VAL A 20 -8.59 11.89 12.83
C VAL A 20 -10.00 12.21 13.32
N LYS A 21 -10.94 11.24 13.29
CA LYS A 21 -12.30 11.40 13.80
C LYS A 21 -12.39 11.32 15.33
N GLY A 22 -11.38 10.80 16.01
CA GLY A 22 -11.43 10.49 17.45
C GLY A 22 -12.44 9.39 17.81
N GLN A 23 -12.79 8.53 16.85
CA GLN A 23 -13.85 7.52 16.98
C GLN A 23 -13.42 6.20 16.33
N ARG A 24 -13.94 5.07 16.83
CA ARG A 24 -13.67 3.76 16.23
C ARG A 24 -14.35 3.66 14.86
N ASN A 25 -13.70 2.99 13.90
CA ASN A 25 -14.36 2.66 12.64
C ASN A 25 -15.48 1.65 12.88
N LEU A 26 -16.63 1.90 12.29
CA LEU A 26 -17.76 0.98 12.26
C LEU A 26 -17.87 0.42 10.85
N GLN A 27 -17.80 -0.90 10.73
CA GLN A 27 -18.10 -1.59 9.48
C GLN A 27 -19.62 -1.80 9.40
N ILE A 28 -20.26 -1.17 8.41
CA ILE A 28 -21.70 -1.29 8.17
C ILE A 28 -21.88 -2.17 6.94
N ASP A 29 -22.22 -3.44 7.13
CA ASP A 29 -22.41 -4.39 6.03
C ASP A 29 -23.81 -4.24 5.38
N GLU A 30 -24.85 -4.11 6.20
CA GLU A 30 -26.23 -3.87 5.77
C GLU A 30 -26.88 -2.84 6.69
N TYR A 31 -27.64 -1.91 6.14
CA TYR A 31 -28.50 -1.02 6.93
C TYR A 31 -29.91 -0.97 6.35
N GLU A 32 -30.87 -0.82 7.24
CA GLU A 32 -32.29 -0.74 6.90
C GLU A 32 -32.65 0.71 6.59
N VAL A 33 -33.07 0.97 5.36
CA VAL A 33 -33.56 2.29 4.94
C VAL A 33 -35.08 2.31 5.04
N SER A 34 -35.61 3.07 5.99
CA SER A 34 -37.04 3.36 6.09
C SER A 34 -37.32 4.78 5.62
N ASN A 35 -38.31 4.92 4.72
CA ASN A 35 -38.67 6.20 4.14
C ASN A 35 -39.77 6.87 4.97
N ASP A 36 -39.49 7.18 6.23
CA ASP A 36 -40.38 7.95 7.10
C ASP A 36 -39.81 9.37 7.32
N LYS A 37 -40.25 10.30 6.44
CA LYS A 37 -40.24 11.77 6.61
C LYS A 37 -39.02 12.45 7.28
N GLY A 38 -37.78 12.01 7.05
CA GLY A 38 -36.64 12.63 7.76
C GLY A 38 -35.28 12.70 7.07
N VAL A 39 -35.00 11.92 6.02
CA VAL A 39 -33.66 11.92 5.39
C VAL A 39 -33.81 11.97 3.87
N GLN A 40 -33.50 13.13 3.27
CA GLN A 40 -33.39 13.28 1.83
C GLN A 40 -32.15 12.53 1.33
N ILE A 41 -32.29 11.23 1.08
CA ILE A 41 -31.47 10.55 0.08
C ILE A 41 -32.28 10.64 -1.22
N ASP A 42 -31.78 11.43 -2.18
CA ASP A 42 -32.45 11.72 -3.45
C ASP A 42 -32.44 10.49 -4.37
N LEU A 43 -33.23 9.47 -4.04
CA LEU A 43 -33.52 8.29 -4.86
C LEU A 43 -34.51 8.65 -5.98
N LYS A 44 -34.13 9.61 -6.84
CA LYS A 44 -34.95 10.10 -7.97
C LYS A 44 -35.16 9.09 -9.11
N ALA A 45 -34.63 7.87 -9.00
CA ALA A 45 -34.64 6.90 -10.10
C ALA A 45 -35.81 5.92 -10.11
N PHE A 46 -36.66 5.87 -9.07
CA PHE A 46 -37.72 4.85 -9.01
C PHE A 46 -39.10 5.48 -8.89
N GLY A 47 -39.91 5.20 -9.91
CA GLY A 47 -41.14 5.89 -10.26
C GLY A 47 -42.24 5.88 -9.21
N ALA A 48 -43.16 6.80 -9.44
CA ALA A 48 -44.35 7.08 -8.67
C ALA A 48 -45.13 5.82 -8.25
N ASP A 49 -45.20 5.59 -6.95
CA ASP A 49 -46.45 5.22 -6.30
C ASP A 49 -46.42 5.61 -4.82
N ALA A 50 -47.25 6.59 -4.49
CA ALA A 50 -47.42 7.14 -3.16
C ALA A 50 -48.33 6.21 -2.33
N LYS A 51 -47.77 5.55 -1.28
CA LYS A 51 -48.40 5.14 0.00
C LYS A 51 -47.83 3.89 0.67
N ALA A 52 -46.78 3.25 0.15
CA ALA A 52 -46.12 2.15 0.86
C ALA A 52 -44.79 2.62 1.45
N SER A 53 -44.65 2.59 2.78
CA SER A 53 -43.33 2.56 3.43
C SER A 53 -42.65 1.28 2.96
N LYS A 54 -41.70 1.40 2.05
CA LYS A 54 -40.91 0.27 1.56
C LYS A 54 -39.60 0.28 2.33
N THR A 55 -39.43 -0.73 3.18
CA THR A 55 -38.15 -1.04 3.81
C THR A 55 -37.30 -1.80 2.80
N TYR A 56 -36.07 -1.33 2.59
CA TYR A 56 -35.09 -2.07 1.79
C TYR A 56 -33.84 -2.32 2.61
N ARG A 57 -33.25 -3.50 2.43
CA ARG A 57 -31.87 -3.77 2.86
C ARG A 57 -30.92 -3.27 1.80
N ALA A 58 -30.15 -2.25 2.13
CA ALA A 58 -29.06 -1.78 1.28
C ALA A 58 -27.75 -2.39 1.77
N LYS A 59 -26.99 -2.99 0.86
CA LYS A 59 -25.59 -3.32 1.07
C LYS A 59 -24.75 -2.16 0.56
N VAL A 60 -23.83 -1.66 1.38
CA VAL A 60 -22.92 -0.60 0.95
C VAL A 60 -22.01 -1.16 -0.13
N GLN A 61 -22.08 -0.60 -1.35
CA GLN A 61 -21.11 -0.88 -2.38
C GLN A 61 -19.88 -0.01 -2.14
N GLU A 62 -18.74 -0.64 -1.87
CA GLU A 62 -17.49 0.08 -1.63
C GLU A 62 -16.98 0.71 -2.93
N SER A 63 -16.59 1.99 -2.85
CA SER A 63 -15.97 2.74 -3.95
C SER A 63 -14.65 3.28 -3.46
N LEU A 64 -13.54 2.73 -3.98
CA LEU A 64 -12.21 3.07 -3.49
C LEU A 64 -11.79 4.49 -3.85
N LEU A 65 -12.16 5.00 -5.03
CA LEU A 65 -11.94 6.40 -5.39
C LEU A 65 -12.69 7.34 -4.46
N TYR A 66 -13.96 7.02 -4.15
CA TYR A 66 -14.72 7.79 -3.17
C TYR A 66 -14.09 7.72 -1.78
N ASN A 67 -13.52 6.58 -1.41
CA ASN A 67 -12.78 6.45 -0.16
C ASN A 67 -11.50 7.32 -0.14
N CYS A 68 -10.74 7.39 -1.24
CA CYS A 68 -9.59 8.30 -1.36
C CYS A 68 -10.05 9.75 -1.17
N ASP A 69 -11.07 10.19 -1.92
CA ASP A 69 -11.63 11.55 -1.84
C ASP A 69 -12.10 11.91 -0.42
N GLU A 70 -12.85 11.03 0.24
CA GLU A 70 -13.25 11.25 1.64
C GLU A 70 -12.07 11.31 2.60
N PHE A 71 -11.03 10.50 2.36
CA PHE A 71 -9.82 10.53 3.19
C PHE A 71 -9.06 11.85 2.99
N GLU A 72 -8.88 12.31 1.76
CA GLU A 72 -8.26 13.59 1.44
C GLU A 72 -8.99 14.76 2.09
N LYS A 73 -10.33 14.79 2.01
CA LYS A 73 -11.13 15.83 2.67
C LYS A 73 -10.93 15.88 4.16
N MET A 74 -10.73 14.73 4.81
CA MET A 74 -10.44 14.66 6.24
C MET A 74 -9.03 15.16 6.59
N LEU A 75 -8.09 15.11 5.65
CA LEU A 75 -6.72 15.57 5.84
C LEU A 75 -6.56 17.07 5.61
N MET A 76 -7.42 17.67 4.77
CA MET A 76 -7.38 19.10 4.48
C MET A 76 -7.43 19.97 5.75
N GLY A 77 -6.53 20.94 5.83
CA GLY A 77 -6.44 21.90 6.93
C GLY A 77 -5.69 21.41 8.16
N ARG A 78 -5.11 20.20 8.13
CA ARG A 78 -4.22 19.71 9.18
C ARG A 78 -2.78 20.17 8.97
N ASP A 79 -2.08 20.46 10.05
CA ASP A 79 -0.66 20.88 10.02
C ASP A 79 0.31 19.75 9.59
N ASP A 80 -0.14 18.49 9.69
CA ASP A 80 0.65 17.29 9.35
C ASP A 80 0.32 16.72 7.96
N PHE A 81 -0.41 17.47 7.13
CA PHE A 81 -0.76 17.12 5.76
C PHE A 81 -0.29 18.17 4.75
N PHE A 82 0.38 17.73 3.69
CA PHE A 82 0.89 18.60 2.62
C PHE A 82 0.49 18.05 1.25
N ASP A 83 -0.25 18.84 0.49
CA ASP A 83 -0.72 18.49 -0.85
C ASP A 83 0.14 19.18 -1.93
N PHE A 84 1.15 18.48 -2.43
CA PHE A 84 2.04 18.95 -3.50
C PHE A 84 1.35 19.10 -4.85
N THR A 85 0.12 18.59 -5.03
CA THR A 85 -0.69 18.82 -6.24
C THR A 85 -1.30 20.23 -6.26
N GLN A 86 -1.35 20.90 -5.11
CA GLN A 86 -1.93 22.24 -4.95
C GLN A 86 -0.87 23.34 -4.76
N SER A 87 0.34 23.00 -4.34
CA SER A 87 1.42 23.96 -4.12
C SER A 87 2.78 23.36 -4.41
N GLU A 88 3.63 24.15 -5.07
CA GLU A 88 5.01 23.76 -5.37
C GLU A 88 6.02 24.17 -4.31
N ASP A 89 5.62 24.99 -3.34
CA ASP A 89 6.53 25.64 -2.38
C ASP A 89 6.94 24.74 -1.21
N TYR A 90 6.40 23.52 -1.14
CA TYR A 90 6.71 22.59 -0.07
C TYR A 90 8.09 21.96 -0.25
N ASP A 91 8.91 22.03 0.80
CA ASP A 91 10.22 21.38 0.85
C ASP A 91 10.15 20.06 1.63
N LEU A 92 10.14 18.95 0.91
CA LEU A 92 10.14 17.59 1.47
C LEU A 92 11.32 17.34 2.44
N THR A 93 12.45 18.03 2.27
CA THR A 93 13.63 17.82 3.12
C THR A 93 13.39 18.31 4.55
N THR A 94 12.50 19.29 4.74
CA THR A 94 12.12 19.86 6.03
C THR A 94 11.03 19.08 6.75
N MET A 95 10.31 18.21 6.03
CA MET A 95 9.16 17.50 6.58
C MET A 95 9.57 16.45 7.61
N SER A 96 8.74 16.28 8.64
CA SER A 96 8.98 15.35 9.73
C SER A 96 8.51 13.94 9.42
N ARG A 97 8.96 12.97 10.24
CA ARG A 97 8.39 11.62 10.22
C ARG A 97 6.95 11.67 10.73
N GLY A 98 6.04 11.01 10.01
CA GLY A 98 4.61 10.96 10.36
C GLY A 98 3.75 11.87 9.49
N THR A 99 4.35 12.87 8.84
CA THR A 99 3.68 13.76 7.90
C THR A 99 3.06 12.96 6.75
N ILE A 100 1.81 13.26 6.40
CA ILE A 100 1.12 12.73 5.22
C ILE A 100 1.33 13.71 4.06
N ILE A 101 1.69 13.18 2.92
CA ILE A 101 1.88 13.93 1.69
C ILE A 101 0.99 13.36 0.60
N LYS A 102 0.44 14.24 -0.23
CA LYS A 102 -0.20 13.90 -1.50
C LYS A 102 0.57 14.55 -2.63
N PHE A 103 0.84 13.81 -3.70
CA PHE A 103 1.61 14.30 -4.83
C PHE A 103 1.34 13.44 -6.06
N ASP A 104 1.60 14.02 -7.24
CA ASP A 104 1.66 13.28 -8.49
C ASP A 104 3.10 12.86 -8.78
N GLY A 105 3.29 11.65 -9.29
CA GLY A 105 4.62 11.13 -9.57
C GLY A 105 4.59 9.84 -10.37
N TYR A 106 5.79 9.36 -10.71
CA TYR A 106 6.01 8.13 -11.46
C TYR A 106 6.52 7.05 -10.52
N ILE A 107 5.96 5.85 -10.63
CA ILE A 107 6.34 4.70 -9.81
C ILE A 107 7.17 3.77 -10.68
N LYS A 108 8.30 3.32 -10.16
CA LYS A 108 9.16 2.33 -10.83
C LYS A 108 9.48 1.19 -9.88
N VAL A 109 9.39 -0.04 -10.38
CA VAL A 109 9.94 -1.21 -9.68
C VAL A 109 11.41 -1.39 -10.10
N PRO A 110 12.35 -1.56 -9.16
CA PRO A 110 13.75 -1.83 -9.52
C PRO A 110 13.88 -3.16 -10.28
N GLU A 111 14.67 -3.17 -11.36
CA GLU A 111 14.95 -4.38 -12.17
C GLU A 111 15.55 -5.52 -11.33
N GLU A 112 16.34 -5.19 -10.29
CA GLU A 112 16.91 -6.17 -9.36
C GLU A 112 15.83 -7.00 -8.64
N PHE A 113 14.63 -6.42 -8.48
CA PHE A 113 13.50 -7.11 -7.88
C PHE A 113 12.85 -8.12 -8.83
N ASP A 114 12.84 -7.91 -10.15
CA ASP A 114 12.32 -8.92 -11.09
C ASP A 114 13.13 -10.22 -11.05
N TYR A 115 14.44 -10.13 -10.84
CA TYR A 115 15.26 -11.30 -10.54
C TYR A 115 14.83 -11.98 -9.25
N THR A 116 14.47 -11.21 -8.20
CA THR A 116 13.89 -11.75 -6.97
C THR A 116 12.57 -12.48 -7.24
N GLN A 117 11.69 -11.91 -8.06
CA GLN A 117 10.43 -12.55 -8.44
C GLN A 117 10.64 -13.83 -9.24
N THR A 118 11.65 -13.85 -10.09
CA THR A 118 12.05 -15.08 -10.77
C THR A 118 12.45 -16.14 -9.75
N ILE A 119 13.18 -15.76 -8.69
CA ILE A 119 13.52 -16.64 -7.57
C ILE A 119 12.29 -17.07 -6.77
N ASP A 120 11.22 -16.27 -6.67
CA ASP A 120 9.96 -16.68 -6.03
C ASP A 120 9.36 -17.92 -6.68
N ARG A 121 9.47 -18.03 -8.00
CA ARG A 121 9.05 -19.24 -8.73
C ARG A 121 9.84 -20.48 -8.27
N PHE A 122 11.06 -20.29 -7.77
CA PHE A 122 11.91 -21.31 -7.16
C PHE A 122 11.78 -21.39 -5.62
N LYS A 123 11.03 -20.50 -4.97
CA LYS A 123 10.77 -20.50 -3.52
C LYS A 123 10.25 -21.84 -3.00
N PRO A 124 9.38 -22.60 -3.70
CA PRO A 124 9.00 -23.94 -3.26
C PRO A 124 10.18 -24.91 -3.13
N LEU A 125 11.20 -24.77 -3.98
CA LEU A 125 12.41 -25.58 -3.94
C LEU A 125 13.36 -25.15 -2.81
N LEU A 126 13.41 -23.84 -2.51
CA LEU A 126 14.13 -23.32 -1.34
C LEU A 126 13.49 -23.79 -0.04
N VAL A 127 12.15 -23.75 0.06
CA VAL A 127 11.41 -24.30 1.21
C VAL A 127 11.67 -25.79 1.36
N ALA A 128 11.64 -26.56 0.26
CA ALA A 128 11.97 -27.98 0.27
C ALA A 128 13.43 -28.28 0.64
N SER A 129 14.34 -27.33 0.42
CA SER A 129 15.75 -27.46 0.83
C SER A 129 15.97 -27.15 2.32
N ILE A 130 15.14 -26.27 2.89
CA ILE A 130 15.14 -25.93 4.33
C ILE A 130 14.46 -27.03 5.14
N VAL A 131 13.34 -27.54 4.61
CA VAL A 131 12.59 -28.66 5.17
C VAL A 131 13.38 -29.95 4.90
N ASN A 132 14.06 -30.45 5.92
CA ASN A 132 14.78 -31.72 5.84
C ASN A 132 13.95 -32.87 6.46
N ASP A 133 14.33 -34.11 6.13
CA ASP A 133 13.67 -35.32 6.65
C ASP A 133 13.77 -35.49 8.18
N SER A 134 14.58 -34.67 8.86
CA SER A 134 14.72 -34.69 10.33
C SER A 134 13.75 -33.75 11.06
N MET A 135 13.12 -32.80 10.36
CA MET A 135 12.04 -31.98 10.92
C MET A 135 10.73 -32.75 10.95
N ASP A 136 9.94 -32.59 12.01
CA ASP A 136 8.65 -33.28 12.11
C ASP A 136 7.56 -32.61 11.25
N LYS A 137 6.48 -33.34 10.93
CA LYS A 137 5.42 -32.82 10.03
C LYS A 137 4.80 -31.49 10.51
N PRO A 138 4.55 -31.29 11.81
CA PRO A 138 4.12 -29.99 12.34
C PRO A 138 5.12 -28.85 12.07
N GLU A 139 6.41 -29.06 12.31
CA GLU A 139 7.46 -28.06 12.03
C GLU A 139 7.57 -27.74 10.55
N GLN A 140 7.51 -28.76 9.69
CA GLN A 140 7.50 -28.57 8.24
C GLN A 140 6.29 -27.75 7.77
N ALA A 141 5.10 -28.03 8.30
CA ALA A 141 3.88 -27.29 8.00
C ALA A 141 3.96 -25.83 8.50
N ALA A 142 4.57 -25.60 9.67
CA ALA A 142 4.78 -24.27 10.21
C ALA A 142 5.74 -23.44 9.34
N VAL A 143 6.85 -24.04 8.87
CA VAL A 143 7.78 -23.39 7.93
C VAL A 143 7.08 -23.05 6.62
N LYS A 144 6.33 -24.01 6.05
CA LYS A 144 5.62 -23.79 4.79
C LYS A 144 4.57 -22.69 4.90
N SER A 145 3.76 -22.71 5.95
CA SER A 145 2.75 -21.68 6.23
C SER A 145 3.39 -20.31 6.44
N PHE A 146 4.53 -20.22 7.12
CA PHE A 146 5.26 -18.96 7.30
C PHE A 146 5.65 -18.31 5.95
N PHE A 147 6.08 -19.10 4.97
CA PHE A 147 6.46 -18.59 3.65
C PHE A 147 5.26 -18.32 2.71
N GLU A 148 4.14 -19.03 2.90
CA GLU A 148 2.91 -18.88 2.11
C GLU A 148 2.00 -17.73 2.61
N THR A 149 2.10 -17.35 3.89
CA THR A 149 1.18 -16.37 4.52
C THR A 149 1.70 -14.94 4.57
N THR A 150 2.96 -14.69 4.21
CA THR A 150 3.55 -13.36 4.35
C THR A 150 3.24 -12.45 3.18
N ASP A 151 2.70 -11.27 3.48
CA ASP A 151 2.59 -10.16 2.54
C ASP A 151 3.98 -9.82 1.97
N THR A 152 4.19 -10.18 0.72
CA THR A 152 5.42 -9.84 0.01
C THR A 152 5.51 -8.33 -0.12
N LYS A 153 6.66 -7.76 0.22
CA LYS A 153 6.92 -6.35 0.01
C LYS A 153 7.54 -6.14 -1.36
N ILE A 154 6.89 -5.33 -2.19
CA ILE A 154 7.38 -4.93 -3.51
C ILE A 154 8.12 -3.59 -3.35
N PRO A 155 9.42 -3.51 -3.63
CA PRO A 155 10.15 -2.25 -3.61
C PRO A 155 9.66 -1.36 -4.73
N VAL A 156 9.43 -0.09 -4.42
CA VAL A 156 9.13 0.93 -5.43
C VAL A 156 9.97 2.18 -5.20
N LEU A 157 10.46 2.72 -6.31
CA LEU A 157 11.07 4.03 -6.44
C LEU A 157 10.00 4.97 -6.96
N ILE A 158 9.91 6.16 -6.37
CA ILE A 158 8.88 7.14 -6.70
C ILE A 158 9.56 8.48 -6.86
N ASP A 159 9.50 9.03 -8.07
CA ASP A 159 10.04 10.34 -8.37
C ASP A 159 8.99 11.42 -8.06
N LEU A 160 9.40 12.41 -7.29
CA LEU A 160 8.68 13.67 -7.08
C LEU A 160 9.63 14.80 -7.45
N ARG A 161 9.49 15.31 -8.67
CA ARG A 161 10.39 16.33 -9.24
C ARG A 161 11.84 15.83 -9.20
N GLU A 162 12.74 16.55 -8.53
CA GLU A 162 14.15 16.16 -8.41
C GLU A 162 14.42 15.18 -7.25
N GLN A 163 13.43 14.94 -6.39
CA GLN A 163 13.58 14.13 -5.18
C GLN A 163 13.11 12.70 -5.41
N LEU A 164 13.83 11.75 -4.78
CA LEU A 164 13.47 10.35 -4.80
C LEU A 164 12.84 9.93 -3.48
N MET A 165 11.77 9.17 -3.60
CA MET A 165 11.17 8.45 -2.49
C MET A 165 11.28 6.95 -2.74
N CYS A 166 11.49 6.21 -1.67
CA CYS A 166 11.48 4.75 -1.70
C CYS A 166 10.38 4.25 -0.78
N SER A 167 9.61 3.27 -1.26
CA SER A 167 8.56 2.61 -0.52
C SER A 167 8.62 1.10 -0.72
N LYS A 168 7.78 0.41 0.05
CA LYS A 168 7.58 -1.04 0.00
C LYS A 168 6.09 -1.31 -0.02
N LEU A 169 5.54 -1.55 -1.21
CA LEU A 169 4.13 -1.88 -1.37
C LEU A 169 3.87 -3.28 -0.83
N ILE A 170 2.78 -3.43 -0.08
CA ILE A 170 2.33 -4.72 0.45
C ILE A 170 1.50 -5.39 -0.65
N SER A 171 1.93 -6.56 -1.14
CA SER A 171 1.28 -7.24 -2.28
C SER A 171 -0.22 -7.43 -2.10
N ASN A 172 -0.68 -7.72 -0.88
CA ASN A 172 -2.10 -7.93 -0.57
C ASN A 172 -2.96 -6.67 -0.64
N ASN A 173 -2.35 -5.49 -0.72
CA ASN A 173 -3.03 -4.21 -0.90
C ASN A 173 -2.99 -3.71 -2.36
N MET A 174 -2.35 -4.47 -3.26
CA MET A 174 -2.38 -4.20 -4.71
C MET A 174 -3.76 -4.55 -5.27
N LEU A 175 -4.27 -3.70 -6.15
CA LEU A 175 -5.56 -3.90 -6.84
C LEU A 175 -5.38 -4.23 -8.32
N VAL A 176 -4.16 -4.10 -8.81
CA VAL A 176 -3.70 -4.55 -10.12
C VAL A 176 -2.75 -5.73 -9.93
N LYS A 177 -2.54 -6.53 -10.98
CA LYS A 177 -1.52 -7.57 -10.93
C LYS A 177 -0.13 -6.95 -10.99
N TYR A 178 0.86 -7.66 -10.50
CA TYR A 178 2.24 -7.18 -10.57
C TYR A 178 2.69 -7.00 -12.03
N GLU A 179 2.32 -7.93 -12.91
CA GLU A 179 2.69 -7.86 -14.33
C GLU A 179 2.13 -6.61 -15.02
N ASP A 180 1.01 -6.07 -14.52
CA ASP A 180 0.39 -4.87 -15.06
C ASP A 180 1.08 -3.59 -14.51
N MET A 181 2.01 -3.70 -13.54
CA MET A 181 2.72 -2.54 -12.96
C MET A 181 3.61 -1.83 -13.98
N GLU A 182 4.15 -2.57 -14.94
CA GLU A 182 4.98 -2.01 -16.03
C GLU A 182 4.20 -0.94 -16.82
N GLU A 183 2.89 -1.15 -17.02
CA GLU A 183 2.03 -0.19 -17.71
C GLU A 183 1.88 1.13 -16.94
N TYR A 184 2.03 1.10 -15.61
CA TYR A 184 1.93 2.29 -14.76
C TYR A 184 3.26 3.00 -14.56
N GLU A 185 4.40 2.42 -14.98
CA GLU A 185 5.70 3.11 -14.90
C GLU A 185 5.79 4.29 -15.85
N GLU A 186 5.06 4.24 -16.97
CA GLU A 186 4.97 5.32 -17.95
C GLU A 186 3.85 6.34 -17.63
N LEU A 187 3.04 6.08 -16.60
CA LEU A 187 1.88 6.90 -16.25
C LEU A 187 2.14 7.71 -14.99
N GLU A 188 1.80 9.00 -15.04
CA GLU A 188 1.75 9.82 -13.84
C GLU A 188 0.54 9.40 -13.01
N VAL A 189 0.76 9.15 -11.72
CA VAL A 189 -0.27 8.71 -10.77
C VAL A 189 -0.28 9.61 -9.55
N THR A 190 -1.46 9.75 -8.93
CA THR A 190 -1.61 10.43 -7.65
C THR A 190 -1.33 9.45 -6.51
N ILE A 191 -0.49 9.88 -5.57
CA ILE A 191 -0.02 9.07 -4.45
C ILE A 191 -0.32 9.80 -3.15
N ILE A 192 -0.94 9.08 -2.21
CA ILE A 192 -1.03 9.50 -0.80
C ILE A 192 -0.09 8.63 0.00
N ALA A 193 0.85 9.23 0.72
CA ALA A 193 1.85 8.51 1.49
C ALA A 193 2.17 9.19 2.82
N ARG A 194 2.60 8.39 3.80
CA ARG A 194 3.17 8.89 5.05
C ARG A 194 4.69 8.84 4.98
N ILE A 195 5.36 9.92 5.38
CA ILE A 195 6.81 9.91 5.52
C ILE A 195 7.22 9.10 6.74
N THR A 196 8.09 8.10 6.56
CA THR A 196 8.58 7.23 7.64
C THR A 196 10.02 7.47 8.02
N SER A 197 10.84 8.09 7.16
CA SER A 197 12.18 8.55 7.52
C SER A 197 12.13 9.88 8.29
N SER A 198 13.08 10.08 9.22
CA SER A 198 13.22 11.36 9.95
C SER A 198 13.89 12.46 9.13
N GLY A 199 14.51 12.09 8.01
CA GLY A 199 15.23 12.98 7.10
C GLY A 199 15.61 12.23 5.83
N MET A 200 16.53 12.81 5.05
CA MET A 200 17.10 12.16 3.88
C MET A 200 17.92 10.94 4.30
N VAL A 201 17.67 9.82 3.63
CA VAL A 201 18.42 8.59 3.76
C VAL A 201 19.50 8.57 2.69
N LYS A 202 20.71 8.20 3.09
CA LYS A 202 21.86 8.14 2.20
C LYS A 202 21.76 7.00 1.21
N SER A 203 22.16 7.22 -0.04
CA SER A 203 22.12 6.20 -1.11
C SER A 203 22.90 4.93 -0.78
N GLN A 204 23.92 5.01 0.09
CA GLN A 204 24.69 3.84 0.56
C GLN A 204 23.92 2.95 1.55
N LYS A 205 22.69 3.32 1.92
CA LYS A 205 21.84 2.48 2.75
C LYS A 205 20.83 1.78 1.86
N ALA A 206 20.85 0.45 1.88
CA ALA A 206 19.84 -0.34 1.20
C ALA A 206 18.44 0.04 1.69
N PHE A 207 17.54 0.35 0.77
CA PHE A 207 16.14 0.57 1.11
C PHE A 207 15.39 -0.76 1.16
N TYR A 208 15.85 -1.78 0.43
CA TYR A 208 15.22 -3.09 0.34
C TYR A 208 16.23 -4.23 0.46
N ASP A 209 15.88 -5.28 1.21
CA ASP A 209 16.68 -6.51 1.32
C ASP A 209 15.77 -7.68 0.98
N PRO A 210 15.93 -8.35 -0.19
CA PRO A 210 15.09 -9.47 -0.60
C PRO A 210 14.96 -10.55 0.46
N LEU A 211 16.04 -10.91 1.15
CA LEU A 211 15.97 -11.93 2.18
C LEU A 211 15.06 -11.52 3.35
N LYS A 212 14.99 -10.22 3.66
CA LYS A 212 14.21 -9.68 4.78
C LYS A 212 12.79 -9.33 4.38
N ASP A 213 12.63 -8.68 3.24
CA ASP A 213 11.42 -7.99 2.83
C ASP A 213 10.60 -8.85 1.86
N PHE A 214 11.25 -9.71 1.06
CA PHE A 214 10.59 -10.68 0.18
C PHE A 214 10.41 -12.03 0.90
N MET A 215 11.52 -12.62 1.35
CA MET A 215 11.55 -13.96 1.97
C MET A 215 11.23 -13.95 3.47
N THR A 216 11.02 -12.76 4.06
CA THR A 216 10.70 -12.57 5.49
C THR A 216 11.65 -13.24 6.48
N LEU A 217 12.89 -13.51 6.07
CA LEU A 217 13.87 -14.19 6.90
C LEU A 217 14.33 -13.32 8.06
N ASN A 218 14.36 -13.93 9.24
CA ASN A 218 14.90 -13.29 10.42
C ASN A 218 16.42 -13.04 10.29
N ARG A 219 16.96 -12.22 11.19
CA ARG A 219 18.39 -11.82 11.14
C ARG A 219 19.36 -12.99 11.22
N VAL A 220 19.02 -14.07 11.92
CA VAL A 220 19.90 -15.24 12.10
C VAL A 220 19.98 -16.01 10.79
N MET A 221 18.84 -16.32 10.17
CA MET A 221 18.76 -17.02 8.89
C MET A 221 19.43 -16.23 7.75
N ARG A 222 19.30 -14.90 7.74
CA ARG A 222 19.98 -14.08 6.73
C ARG A 222 21.50 -14.11 6.83
N ARG A 223 22.04 -14.30 8.03
CA ARG A 223 23.50 -14.36 8.26
C ARG A 223 24.10 -15.72 7.91
N SER A 224 23.30 -16.79 7.94
CA SER A 224 23.76 -18.13 7.54
C SER A 224 23.81 -18.31 6.02
N ILE A 225 23.25 -17.37 5.25
CA ILE A 225 23.33 -17.36 3.79
C ILE A 225 24.62 -16.64 3.39
N GLU A 226 25.68 -17.41 3.13
CA GLU A 226 26.94 -16.90 2.56
C GLU A 226 26.84 -16.81 1.04
N GLY A 227 27.39 -15.74 0.44
CA GLY A 227 27.44 -15.58 -1.01
C GLY A 227 26.06 -15.45 -1.66
N ARG A 228 25.36 -14.34 -1.39
CA ARG A 228 24.06 -14.04 -2.01
C ARG A 228 24.19 -14.09 -3.55
N THR A 229 23.30 -14.84 -4.18
CA THR A 229 23.18 -14.86 -5.64
C THR A 229 22.58 -13.56 -6.15
N ASP A 230 22.76 -13.28 -7.43
CA ASP A 230 22.07 -12.19 -8.11
C ASP A 230 20.55 -12.32 -7.91
N GLY A 231 19.88 -11.19 -7.67
CA GLY A 231 18.48 -11.14 -7.25
C GLY A 231 18.22 -11.33 -5.75
N LEU A 232 19.19 -11.74 -4.93
CA LEU A 232 19.03 -11.79 -3.45
C LEU A 232 19.86 -10.72 -2.72
N ASN A 233 20.61 -9.94 -3.49
CA ASN A 233 21.38 -8.81 -2.99
C ASN A 233 20.47 -7.67 -2.55
N GLU A 234 20.95 -6.88 -1.60
CA GLU A 234 20.27 -5.68 -1.15
C GLU A 234 20.13 -4.68 -2.31
N ILE A 235 18.97 -4.01 -2.39
CA ILE A 235 18.68 -3.02 -3.43
C ILE A 235 18.88 -1.63 -2.84
N TYR A 236 19.63 -0.82 -3.58
CA TYR A 236 20.05 0.53 -3.22
C TYR A 236 19.38 1.54 -4.15
N ALA A 237 19.16 2.75 -3.64
CA ALA A 237 18.77 3.88 -4.47
C ALA A 237 20.01 4.53 -5.09
N ASP A 238 19.85 5.16 -6.26
CA ASP A 238 20.91 5.87 -6.97
C ASP A 238 21.30 7.21 -6.33
N LYS A 239 20.35 7.88 -5.66
CA LYS A 239 20.53 9.14 -4.93
C LYS A 239 19.97 9.10 -3.51
N ASP A 240 20.27 10.14 -2.73
CA ASP A 240 19.68 10.31 -1.40
C ASP A 240 18.15 10.42 -1.52
N TYR A 241 17.43 9.75 -0.62
CA TYR A 241 15.99 9.54 -0.76
C TYR A 241 15.22 9.72 0.55
N ARG A 242 13.89 9.91 0.48
CA ARG A 242 13.00 9.78 1.65
C ARG A 242 12.37 8.39 1.67
N THR A 243 12.22 7.81 2.86
CA THR A 243 11.42 6.59 2.99
C THR A 243 9.98 7.00 3.26
N ILE A 244 9.07 6.49 2.44
CA ILE A 244 7.64 6.70 2.60
C ILE A 244 6.92 5.36 2.78
N GLU A 245 5.73 5.43 3.34
CA GLU A 245 4.76 4.35 3.37
C GLU A 245 3.57 4.82 2.56
N VAL A 246 3.39 4.20 1.39
CA VAL A 246 2.27 4.50 0.51
C VAL A 246 0.97 4.00 1.14
N LEU A 247 -0.06 4.84 1.11
CA LEU A 247 -1.41 4.54 1.60
C LEU A 247 -2.35 4.25 0.43
N ALA A 248 -2.27 5.06 -0.63
CA ALA A 248 -3.06 4.87 -1.84
C ALA A 248 -2.28 5.33 -3.08
N ILE A 249 -2.54 4.67 -4.21
CA ILE A 249 -2.09 5.05 -5.55
C ILE A 249 -3.31 4.97 -6.47
N TYR A 250 -3.61 6.05 -7.19
CA TYR A 250 -4.76 6.13 -8.10
C TYR A 250 -4.53 7.15 -9.22
N GLN A 251 -5.44 7.14 -10.19
CA GLN A 251 -5.51 8.07 -11.32
C GLN A 251 -6.73 9.00 -11.24
#